data_AF-A0A969SS02-F1
#
_entry.id   AF-A0A969SS02-F1
#
_cell.length_a   1.000
_cell.length_b   1.000
_cell.length_c   1.000
_cell.angle_alpha   90.00
_cell.angle_beta   90.00
_cell.angle_gamma   90.00
#
_symmetry.space_group_name_H-M   'P 1'
#
loop_
_entity.id
_entity.type
_entity.pdbx_description
1 polymer ?
#
loop_
_entity_poly.entity_id
_entity_poly.type
_entity_poly.pdbx_seq_one_letter_code
_entity_poly.pdbx_strand_id
1 'polypeptide(L)'
;MNICDPTKDKMKTIPQYIRKARALGAREEGLEAEASAAMTTAEEIVQRWPVWALRVAGCDMSPEQLMAAVQSDGHAVRYLSPEQRTEAVCLAAVEHCGRAIQHLTFEQRTPAVCIAAVKNYGRAIKFLSRKQQTEDVCVAAVSQNGSAIEHLTARQRTRAVCRAAVSQDGHAIAYLTPAQRKQSGLS
;
A
#
# COMPACT_ATOMS: atom_id res chain seq x y z
N MET A 1 -6.45 -8.47 -23.07
CA MET A 1 -5.80 -9.78 -23.24
C MET A 1 -6.01 -10.56 -21.94
N ASN A 2 -6.93 -11.52 -21.94
CA ASN A 2 -7.20 -12.39 -20.79
C ASN A 2 -5.98 -13.28 -20.54
N ILE A 3 -5.32 -13.12 -19.39
CA ILE A 3 -4.20 -13.98 -18.96
C ILE A 3 -4.63 -14.86 -17.78
N CYS A 4 -5.81 -15.48 -17.89
CA CYS A 4 -6.16 -16.61 -17.04
C CYS A 4 -6.72 -17.70 -17.95
N ASP A 5 -5.80 -18.51 -18.47
CA ASP A 5 -6.10 -19.76 -19.13
C ASP A 5 -6.47 -20.77 -18.03
N PRO A 6 -7.72 -21.25 -17.95
CA PRO A 6 -8.19 -22.14 -16.89
C PRO A 6 -7.58 -23.55 -16.95
N THR A 7 -6.70 -23.82 -17.92
CA THR A 7 -5.94 -25.08 -18.04
C THR A 7 -4.54 -25.03 -17.44
N LYS A 8 -4.07 -23.90 -16.92
CA LYS A 8 -2.76 -23.83 -16.27
C LYS A 8 -2.79 -24.53 -14.92
N ASP A 9 -2.20 -25.72 -14.94
CA ASP A 9 -1.94 -26.60 -13.81
C ASP A 9 -1.55 -25.79 -12.55
N LYS A 10 -2.43 -25.79 -11.53
CA LYS A 10 -2.17 -25.10 -10.25
C LYS A 10 -0.78 -25.53 -9.78
N MET A 11 0.09 -24.58 -9.45
CA MET A 11 1.42 -24.95 -8.94
C MET A 11 1.26 -25.65 -7.59
N LYS A 12 1.42 -26.98 -7.60
CA LYS A 12 1.22 -27.84 -6.42
C LYS A 12 2.54 -28.27 -5.78
N THR A 13 3.65 -28.11 -6.48
CA THR A 13 4.95 -28.65 -6.06
C THR A 13 6.05 -27.59 -6.02
N ILE A 14 6.98 -27.73 -5.07
CA ILE A 14 8.13 -26.82 -4.89
C ILE A 14 8.97 -26.67 -6.17
N PRO A 15 9.26 -27.73 -6.96
CA PRO A 15 10.02 -27.58 -8.20
C PRO A 15 9.32 -26.69 -9.24
N GLN A 16 7.98 -26.67 -9.29
CA GLN A 16 7.23 -25.76 -10.17
C GLN A 16 7.43 -24.30 -9.75
N TYR A 17 7.35 -24.02 -8.44
CA TYR A 17 7.63 -22.69 -7.89
C TYR A 17 9.07 -22.23 -8.16
N ILE A 18 10.07 -23.08 -7.87
CA ILE A 18 11.49 -22.73 -8.08
C ILE A 18 11.77 -22.48 -9.57
N ARG A 19 11.25 -23.33 -10.47
CA ARG A 19 11.44 -23.15 -11.92
C ARG A 19 10.85 -21.84 -12.40
N LYS A 20 9.64 -21.48 -11.93
CA LYS A 20 8.98 -20.22 -12.29
C LYS A 20 9.66 -19.00 -11.67
N ALA A 21 10.12 -19.10 -10.41
CA ALA A 21 10.89 -18.05 -9.74
C ALA A 21 12.19 -17.73 -10.50
N ARG A 22 12.93 -18.77 -10.93
CA ARG A 22 14.13 -18.62 -11.78
C ARG A 22 13.81 -17.95 -13.11
N ALA A 23 12.71 -18.33 -13.76
CA ALA A 23 12.27 -17.73 -15.02
C ALA A 23 11.91 -16.24 -14.87
N LEU A 24 11.38 -15.84 -13.72
CA LEU A 24 11.00 -14.46 -13.40
C LEU A 24 12.18 -13.61 -12.87
N GLY A 25 13.39 -14.17 -12.74
CA GLY A 25 14.54 -13.47 -12.15
C GLY A 25 14.37 -13.14 -10.67
N ALA A 26 13.42 -13.80 -10.00
CA ALA A 26 13.08 -13.62 -8.58
C ALA A 26 14.09 -14.34 -7.67
N ARG A 27 15.39 -14.07 -7.85
CA ARG A 27 16.48 -14.64 -7.05
C ARG A 27 16.50 -13.99 -5.67
N GLU A 28 16.06 -14.75 -4.67
CA GLU A 28 16.46 -14.52 -3.28
C GLU A 28 17.47 -15.61 -2.93
N GLU A 29 18.75 -15.23 -2.90
CA GLU A 29 19.84 -16.14 -2.52
C GLU A 29 19.58 -16.63 -1.08
N GLY A 30 19.50 -17.95 -0.89
CA GLY A 30 19.17 -18.60 0.37
C GLY A 30 17.78 -19.26 0.39
N LEU A 31 16.74 -18.60 -0.16
CA LEU A 31 15.39 -19.17 -0.18
C LEU A 31 15.27 -20.41 -1.08
N GLU A 32 16.02 -20.48 -2.19
CA GLU A 32 15.98 -21.66 -3.06
C GLU A 32 16.54 -22.91 -2.36
N ALA A 33 17.57 -22.74 -1.53
CA ALA A 33 18.19 -23.82 -0.78
C ALA A 33 17.29 -24.25 0.38
N GLU A 34 16.70 -23.31 1.13
CA GLU A 34 15.76 -23.61 2.21
C GLU A 34 14.44 -24.21 1.70
N ALA A 35 13.87 -23.66 0.61
CA ALA A 35 12.65 -24.18 -0.01
C ALA A 35 12.86 -25.60 -0.56
N SER A 36 14.05 -25.88 -1.13
CA SER A 36 14.39 -27.22 -1.62
C SER A 36 14.75 -28.22 -0.53
N ALA A 37 15.20 -27.76 0.66
CA ALA A 37 15.67 -28.61 1.74
C ALA A 37 14.62 -28.91 2.82
N ALA A 38 13.66 -28.00 3.04
CA ALA A 38 12.76 -28.06 4.20
C ALA A 38 11.28 -28.29 3.88
N MET A 39 10.85 -28.18 2.62
CA MET A 39 9.43 -28.07 2.30
C MET A 39 8.94 -29.32 1.56
N THR A 40 7.71 -29.77 1.86
CA THR A 40 7.09 -30.90 1.15
C THR A 40 5.82 -30.52 0.42
N THR A 41 5.19 -29.39 0.77
CA THR A 41 3.94 -28.94 0.14
C THR A 41 3.96 -27.44 -0.25
N ALA A 42 3.14 -27.07 -1.25
CA ALA A 42 2.97 -25.67 -1.65
C ALA A 42 2.34 -24.79 -0.54
N GLU A 43 1.59 -25.39 0.40
CA GLU A 43 0.94 -24.66 1.50
C GLU A 43 1.95 -24.13 2.52
N GLU A 44 2.97 -24.93 2.87
CA GLU A 44 4.03 -24.51 3.78
C GLU A 44 4.82 -23.32 3.23
N ILE A 45 5.06 -23.29 1.90
CA ILE A 45 5.76 -22.16 1.23
C ILE A 45 4.97 -20.88 1.42
N VAL A 46 3.66 -20.93 1.19
CA VAL A 46 2.79 -19.75 1.28
C VAL A 46 2.69 -19.27 2.72
N GLN A 47 2.65 -20.17 3.70
CA GLN A 47 2.63 -19.78 5.12
C GLN A 47 3.96 -19.16 5.57
N ARG A 48 5.09 -19.71 5.09
CA ARG A 48 6.42 -19.26 5.51
C ARG A 48 6.87 -17.99 4.79
N TRP A 49 6.55 -17.87 3.50
CA TRP A 49 6.93 -16.75 2.63
C TRP A 49 5.79 -16.31 1.71
N PRO A 50 4.74 -15.68 2.27
CA PRO A 50 3.54 -15.35 1.51
C PRO A 50 3.79 -14.30 0.41
N VAL A 51 4.73 -13.36 0.60
CA VAL A 51 5.10 -12.34 -0.41
C VAL A 51 5.85 -12.96 -1.59
N TRP A 52 6.77 -13.90 -1.31
CA TRP A 52 7.51 -14.61 -2.34
C TRP A 52 6.58 -15.52 -3.15
N ALA A 53 5.71 -16.26 -2.44
CA ALA A 53 4.70 -17.09 -3.07
C ALA A 53 3.78 -16.24 -3.95
N LEU A 54 3.35 -15.06 -3.50
CA LEU A 54 2.53 -14.17 -4.32
C LEU A 54 3.26 -13.71 -5.59
N ARG A 55 4.54 -13.35 -5.50
CA ARG A 55 5.35 -12.93 -6.65
C ARG A 55 5.47 -14.03 -7.72
N VAL A 56 5.52 -15.29 -7.31
CA VAL A 56 5.71 -16.44 -8.20
C VAL A 56 4.36 -17.02 -8.66
N ALA A 57 3.37 -17.10 -7.78
CA ALA A 57 2.06 -17.70 -8.02
C ALA A 57 1.08 -16.74 -8.68
N GLY A 58 1.04 -15.47 -8.27
CA GLY A 58 0.08 -14.48 -8.76
C GLY A 58 -1.36 -14.98 -8.59
N CYS A 59 -1.90 -15.56 -9.65
CA CYS A 59 -3.30 -15.98 -9.81
C CYS A 59 -3.74 -17.24 -9.06
N ASP A 60 -2.83 -18.09 -8.55
CA ASP A 60 -3.20 -19.37 -7.92
C ASP A 60 -3.52 -19.29 -6.42
N MET A 61 -3.42 -18.10 -5.80
CA MET A 61 -3.55 -17.92 -4.35
C MET A 61 -5.01 -17.76 -3.92
N SER A 62 -5.38 -18.43 -2.81
CA SER A 62 -6.69 -18.24 -2.16
C SER A 62 -6.80 -16.86 -1.49
N PRO A 63 -8.03 -16.33 -1.28
CA PRO A 63 -8.23 -15.05 -0.61
C PRO A 63 -7.55 -14.96 0.77
N GLU A 64 -7.55 -16.04 1.54
CA GLU A 64 -6.91 -16.11 2.85
C GLU A 64 -5.39 -15.94 2.76
N GLN A 65 -4.76 -16.60 1.79
CA GLN A 65 -3.33 -16.48 1.53
C GLN A 65 -2.94 -15.09 1.00
N LEU A 66 -3.80 -14.49 0.18
CA LEU A 66 -3.62 -13.10 -0.26
C LEU A 66 -3.64 -12.13 0.92
N MET A 67 -4.58 -12.31 1.85
CA MET A 67 -4.68 -11.49 3.06
C MET A 67 -3.46 -11.69 3.96
N ALA A 68 -3.00 -12.93 4.15
CA ALA A 68 -1.78 -13.20 4.91
C ALA A 68 -0.54 -12.52 4.28
N ALA A 69 -0.41 -12.53 2.95
CA ALA A 69 0.67 -11.83 2.25
C ALA A 69 0.61 -10.32 2.48
N VAL A 70 -0.57 -9.72 2.35
CA VAL A 70 -0.77 -8.28 2.53
C VAL A 70 -0.58 -7.84 3.98
N GLN A 71 -0.95 -8.69 4.95
CA GLN A 71 -0.70 -8.44 6.37
C GLN A 71 0.79 -8.55 6.73
N SER A 72 1.53 -9.45 6.07
CA SER A 72 2.98 -9.57 6.27
C SER A 72 3.75 -8.38 5.68
N ASP A 73 3.34 -7.92 4.49
CA ASP A 73 3.92 -6.75 3.81
C ASP A 73 2.86 -6.05 2.97
N GLY A 74 2.49 -4.82 3.34
CA GLY A 74 1.54 -4.03 2.56
C GLY A 74 2.02 -3.72 1.13
N HIS A 75 3.32 -3.83 0.83
CA HIS A 75 3.83 -3.71 -0.54
C HIS A 75 3.53 -4.94 -1.42
N ALA A 76 3.07 -6.06 -0.83
CA ALA A 76 2.67 -7.26 -1.56
C ALA A 76 1.62 -6.97 -2.64
N VAL A 77 0.79 -5.94 -2.45
CA VAL A 77 -0.23 -5.52 -3.43
C VAL A 77 0.33 -5.25 -4.83
N ARG A 78 1.61 -4.89 -4.94
CA ARG A 78 2.26 -4.66 -6.23
C ARG A 78 2.29 -5.92 -7.12
N TYR A 79 2.28 -7.10 -6.51
CA TYR A 79 2.34 -8.39 -7.21
C TYR A 79 0.95 -8.99 -7.49
N LEU A 80 -0.11 -8.39 -6.95
CA LEU A 80 -1.47 -8.84 -7.18
C LEU A 80 -1.92 -8.52 -8.61
N SER A 81 -2.60 -9.48 -9.22
CA SER A 81 -3.31 -9.27 -10.49
C SER A 81 -4.51 -8.33 -10.28
N PRO A 82 -4.97 -7.61 -11.33
CA PRO A 82 -6.11 -6.69 -11.22
C PRO A 82 -7.36 -7.32 -10.61
N GLU A 83 -7.62 -8.60 -10.90
CA GLU A 83 -8.79 -9.35 -10.42
C GLU A 83 -8.73 -9.63 -8.92
N GLN A 84 -7.52 -9.71 -8.34
CA GLN A 84 -7.30 -9.98 -6.92
C GLN A 84 -7.28 -8.70 -6.08
N ARG A 85 -7.11 -7.54 -6.71
CA ARG A 85 -7.09 -6.22 -6.05
C ARG A 85 -8.49 -5.72 -5.78
N THR A 86 -9.22 -6.46 -4.95
CA THR A 86 -10.49 -6.01 -4.41
C THR A 86 -10.27 -4.83 -3.46
N GLU A 87 -11.34 -4.07 -3.19
CA GLU A 87 -11.26 -2.93 -2.26
C GLU A 87 -10.82 -3.39 -0.86
N ALA A 88 -11.30 -4.54 -0.39
CA ALA A 88 -10.92 -5.11 0.91
C ALA A 88 -9.41 -5.38 1.02
N VAL A 89 -8.82 -5.96 -0.02
CA VAL A 89 -7.37 -6.25 -0.06
C VAL A 89 -6.55 -4.95 -0.13
N CYS A 90 -7.01 -3.97 -0.93
CA CYS A 90 -6.37 -2.66 -1.01
C CYS A 90 -6.43 -1.92 0.34
N LEU A 91 -7.57 -2.00 1.03
CA LEU A 91 -7.78 -1.40 2.34
C LEU A 91 -6.85 -2.04 3.39
N ALA A 92 -6.85 -3.37 3.48
CA ALA A 92 -5.99 -4.10 4.41
C ALA A 92 -4.50 -3.76 4.19
N ALA A 93 -4.08 -3.59 2.94
CA ALA A 93 -2.70 -3.22 2.62
C ALA A 93 -2.31 -1.83 3.10
N VAL A 94 -3.18 -0.84 2.93
CA VAL A 94 -2.91 0.53 3.39
C VAL A 94 -3.04 0.66 4.90
N GLU A 95 -3.90 -0.15 5.53
CA GLU A 95 -4.01 -0.24 6.99
C GLU A 95 -2.76 -0.84 7.61
N HIS A 96 -2.13 -1.84 6.97
CA HIS A 96 -0.85 -2.36 7.43
C HIS A 96 0.32 -1.43 7.10
N CYS A 97 0.36 -0.89 5.88
CA CYS A 97 1.42 0.01 5.43
C CYS A 97 0.84 1.15 4.58
N GLY A 98 0.72 2.35 5.15
CA GLY A 98 0.19 3.51 4.43
C GLY A 98 0.97 3.90 3.16
N ARG A 99 2.22 3.41 2.99
CA ARG A 99 3.01 3.57 1.76
C ARG A 99 2.56 2.66 0.62
N ALA A 100 1.78 1.61 0.90
CA ALA A 100 1.25 0.67 -0.10
C ALA A 100 0.43 1.37 -1.19
N ILE A 101 -0.17 2.53 -0.87
CA ILE A 101 -0.96 3.33 -1.80
C ILE A 101 -0.21 3.70 -3.09
N GLN A 102 1.13 3.75 -3.03
CA GLN A 102 1.97 4.02 -4.21
C GLN A 102 1.83 2.96 -5.32
N HIS A 103 1.45 1.72 -4.96
CA HIS A 103 1.27 0.60 -5.89
C HIS A 103 -0.16 0.45 -6.41
N LEU A 104 -1.11 1.16 -5.80
CA LEU A 104 -2.51 1.17 -6.22
C LEU A 104 -2.70 2.07 -7.44
N THR A 105 -3.56 1.62 -8.36
CA THR A 105 -3.98 2.44 -9.51
C THR A 105 -4.96 3.52 -9.06
N PHE A 106 -5.23 4.50 -9.94
CA PHE A 106 -6.16 5.59 -9.63
C PHE A 106 -7.56 5.08 -9.28
N GLU A 107 -8.04 4.05 -9.97
CA GLU A 107 -9.37 3.44 -9.77
C GLU A 107 -9.49 2.71 -8.42
N GLN A 108 -8.39 2.13 -7.94
CA GLN A 108 -8.35 1.39 -6.65
C GLN A 108 -8.25 2.31 -5.43
N ARG A 109 -7.89 3.57 -5.64
CA ARG A 109 -7.76 4.57 -4.58
C ARG A 109 -9.10 5.23 -4.31
N THR A 110 -10.01 4.46 -3.72
CA THR A 110 -11.29 4.99 -3.22
C THR A 110 -11.04 5.99 -2.09
N PRO A 111 -12.01 6.88 -1.78
CA PRO A 111 -11.88 7.81 -0.66
C PRO A 111 -11.56 7.11 0.66
N ALA A 112 -12.16 5.93 0.90
CA ALA A 112 -11.91 5.11 2.09
C ALA A 112 -10.44 4.66 2.16
N VAL A 113 -9.90 4.11 1.07
CA VAL A 113 -8.49 3.68 0.99
C VAL A 113 -7.54 4.87 1.16
N CYS A 114 -7.86 6.03 0.58
CA CYS A 114 -7.04 7.24 0.73
C CYS A 114 -7.00 7.72 2.18
N ILE A 115 -8.16 7.76 2.85
CA ILE A 115 -8.26 8.15 4.27
C ILE A 115 -7.50 7.15 5.15
N ALA A 116 -7.68 5.85 4.94
CA ALA A 116 -6.97 4.81 5.69
C ALA A 116 -5.44 4.95 5.52
N ALA A 117 -4.97 5.17 4.29
CA ALA A 117 -3.56 5.36 4.00
C ALA A 117 -2.95 6.57 4.71
N VAL A 118 -3.63 7.72 4.71
CA VAL A 118 -3.12 8.93 5.39
C VAL A 118 -3.24 8.87 6.91
N LYS A 119 -4.23 8.13 7.44
CA LYS A 119 -4.36 7.85 8.88
C LYS A 119 -3.24 6.95 9.40
N ASN A 120 -2.76 6.03 8.56
CA ASN A 120 -1.61 5.18 8.92
C ASN A 120 -0.28 5.91 8.66
N TYR A 121 -0.17 6.64 7.55
CA TYR A 121 1.03 7.40 7.17
C TYR A 121 0.66 8.77 6.60
N GLY A 122 0.73 9.84 7.40
CA GLY A 122 0.26 11.18 6.99
C GLY A 122 0.96 11.73 5.74
N ARG A 123 2.22 11.36 5.52
CA ARG A 123 2.96 11.72 4.29
C ARG A 123 2.53 10.92 3.05
N ALA A 124 1.61 9.96 3.17
CA ALA A 124 1.02 9.24 2.03
C ALA A 124 0.29 10.18 1.07
N ILE A 125 -0.14 11.34 1.56
CA ILE A 125 -0.83 12.36 0.76
C ILE A 125 -0.02 12.80 -0.47
N LYS A 126 1.31 12.68 -0.44
CA LYS A 126 2.19 12.98 -1.59
C LYS A 126 1.98 12.05 -2.79
N PHE A 127 1.45 10.85 -2.56
CA PHE A 127 1.18 9.87 -3.62
C PHE A 127 -0.22 10.03 -4.22
N LEU A 128 -1.09 10.80 -3.56
CA LEU A 128 -2.45 11.05 -4.03
C LEU A 128 -2.46 12.12 -5.11
N SER A 129 -3.36 11.94 -6.08
CA SER A 129 -3.61 12.99 -7.07
C SER A 129 -4.39 14.16 -6.44
N ARG A 130 -4.34 15.34 -7.07
CA ARG A 130 -5.06 16.53 -6.59
C ARG A 130 -6.57 16.30 -6.44
N LYS A 131 -7.16 15.45 -7.29
CA LYS A 131 -8.58 15.09 -7.23
C LYS A 131 -8.94 14.24 -6.01
N GLN A 132 -7.99 13.46 -5.50
CA GLN A 132 -8.17 12.56 -4.34
C GLN A 132 -7.83 13.23 -3.00
N GLN A 133 -7.09 14.34 -3.04
CA GLN A 133 -6.79 15.18 -1.87
C GLN A 133 -7.99 16.07 -1.53
N THR A 134 -9.09 15.44 -1.12
CA THR A 134 -10.26 16.13 -0.55
C THR A 134 -9.90 16.79 0.78
N GLU A 135 -10.74 17.71 1.26
CA GLU A 135 -10.50 18.38 2.53
C GLU A 135 -10.38 17.37 3.69
N ASP A 136 -11.24 16.36 3.74
CA ASP A 136 -11.20 15.30 4.75
C ASP A 136 -9.88 14.52 4.73
N VAL A 137 -9.37 14.18 3.55
CA VAL A 137 -8.08 13.49 3.39
C VAL A 137 -6.93 14.41 3.83
N CYS A 138 -6.99 15.70 3.48
CA CYS A 138 -5.99 16.68 3.89
C CYS A 138 -5.97 16.86 5.40
N VAL A 139 -7.13 17.01 6.04
CA VAL A 139 -7.28 17.13 7.49
C VAL A 139 -6.78 15.87 8.19
N ALA A 140 -7.17 14.68 7.71
CA ALA A 140 -6.70 13.42 8.28
C ALA A 140 -5.17 13.27 8.18
N ALA A 141 -4.58 13.65 7.04
CA ALA A 141 -3.14 13.58 6.84
C ALA A 141 -2.36 14.50 7.79
N VAL A 142 -2.78 15.76 7.94
CA VAL A 142 -2.08 16.72 8.82
C VAL A 142 -2.36 16.47 10.30
N SER A 143 -3.50 15.88 10.63
CA SER A 143 -3.80 15.44 12.00
C SER A 143 -2.97 14.23 12.42
N GLN A 144 -2.53 13.42 11.45
CA GLN A 144 -1.60 12.32 11.69
C GLN A 144 -0.14 12.80 11.74
N ASN A 145 0.24 13.69 10.83
CA ASN A 145 1.58 14.27 10.75
C ASN A 145 1.48 15.70 10.21
N GLY A 146 1.74 16.70 11.05
CA GLY A 146 1.63 18.12 10.72
C GLY A 146 2.55 18.55 9.58
N SER A 147 3.70 17.89 9.40
CA SER A 147 4.61 18.13 8.26
C SER A 147 4.00 17.71 6.91
N ALA A 148 2.92 16.92 6.88
CA ALA A 148 2.21 16.57 5.64
C ALA A 148 1.66 17.81 4.90
N ILE A 149 1.52 18.95 5.59
CA ILE A 149 1.09 20.22 5.01
C ILE A 149 2.04 20.72 3.90
N GLU A 150 3.30 20.31 3.91
CA GLU A 150 4.28 20.61 2.87
C GLU A 150 3.82 20.13 1.49
N HIS A 151 3.16 18.97 1.44
CA HIS A 151 2.71 18.35 0.19
C HIS A 151 1.37 18.92 -0.33
N LEU A 152 0.71 19.77 0.45
CA LEU A 152 -0.55 20.42 0.10
C LEU A 152 -0.32 21.72 -0.65
N THR A 153 -1.16 21.99 -1.65
CA THR A 153 -1.17 23.29 -2.34
C THR A 153 -1.80 24.38 -1.47
N ALA A 154 -1.52 25.64 -1.79
CA ALA A 154 -2.14 26.78 -1.12
C ALA A 154 -3.68 26.73 -1.11
N ARG A 155 -4.31 26.17 -2.15
CA ARG A 155 -5.78 25.99 -2.22
C ARG A 155 -6.32 24.95 -1.24
N GLN A 156 -5.52 23.93 -0.91
CA GLN A 156 -5.91 22.84 -0.01
C GLN A 156 -5.60 23.14 1.45
N ARG A 157 -4.76 24.14 1.71
CA ARG A 157 -4.45 24.66 3.05
C ARG A 157 -5.59 25.56 3.54
N THR A 158 -6.76 24.96 3.74
CA THR A 158 -7.90 25.63 4.34
C THR A 158 -7.60 25.97 5.80
N ARG A 159 -8.44 26.82 6.38
CA ARG A 159 -8.33 27.18 7.80
C ARG A 159 -8.31 25.94 8.71
N ALA A 160 -9.14 24.94 8.40
CA ALA A 160 -9.23 23.70 9.15
C ALA A 160 -7.92 22.91 9.07
N VAL A 161 -7.39 22.72 7.86
CA VAL A 161 -6.12 22.00 7.63
C VAL A 161 -4.94 22.70 8.32
N CYS A 162 -4.84 24.03 8.20
CA CYS A 162 -3.75 24.79 8.82
C CYS A 162 -3.76 24.69 10.35
N ARG A 163 -4.95 24.81 10.96
CA ARG A 163 -5.10 24.66 12.42
C ARG A 163 -4.79 23.24 12.88
N ALA A 164 -5.28 22.22 12.17
CA ALA A 164 -5.00 20.84 12.49
C ALA A 164 -3.49 20.52 12.40
N ALA A 165 -2.81 20.98 11.34
CA ALA A 165 -1.38 20.78 11.16
C ALA A 165 -0.55 21.39 12.30
N VAL A 166 -0.84 22.66 12.65
CA VAL A 166 -0.10 23.39 13.68
C VAL A 166 -0.42 22.88 15.08
N SER A 167 -1.65 22.43 15.32
CA SER A 167 -2.01 21.77 16.57
C SER A 167 -1.31 20.43 16.75
N GLN A 168 -0.98 19.73 15.66
CA GLN A 168 -0.27 18.46 15.69
C GLN A 168 1.24 18.66 15.80
N ASP A 169 1.80 19.57 15.00
CA ASP A 169 3.22 19.93 15.00
C ASP A 169 3.37 21.45 14.86
N GLY A 170 3.84 22.12 15.90
CA GLY A 170 4.05 23.57 15.90
C GLY A 170 5.02 24.04 14.81
N HIS A 171 5.93 23.18 14.34
CA HIS A 171 6.81 23.49 13.21
C HIS A 171 6.06 23.60 11.88
N ALA A 172 4.83 23.08 11.78
CA ALA A 172 3.99 23.23 10.59
C ALA A 172 3.71 24.71 10.25
N ILE A 173 3.81 25.63 11.22
CA ILE A 173 3.68 27.08 11.00
C ILE A 173 4.68 27.59 9.96
N ALA A 174 5.88 27.01 9.90
CA ALA A 174 6.93 27.40 8.96
C ALA A 174 6.49 27.27 7.50
N TYR A 175 5.61 26.32 7.20
CA TYR A 175 5.09 26.07 5.86
C TYR A 175 3.92 26.98 5.46
N LEU A 176 3.33 27.72 6.41
CA LEU A 176 2.18 28.60 6.18
C LEU A 176 2.61 30.01 5.75
N THR A 177 1.91 30.59 4.77
CA THR A 177 2.09 32.00 4.41
C THR A 177 1.52 32.92 5.50
N PRO A 178 1.98 34.18 5.62
CA PRO A 178 1.44 35.13 6.60
C PRO A 178 -0.09 35.30 6.49
N ALA A 179 -0.63 35.25 5.27
CA ALA A 179 -2.08 35.29 5.03
C ALA A 179 -2.81 34.08 5.64
N GLN A 180 -2.27 32.86 5.47
CA GLN A 180 -2.85 31.63 6.01
C GLN A 180 -2.79 31.58 7.54
N ARG A 181 -1.71 32.10 8.14
CA ARG A 181 -1.56 32.23 9.60
C ARG A 181 -2.63 33.14 10.19
N LYS A 182 -2.81 34.33 9.60
CA LYS A 182 -3.83 35.30 10.01
C LYS A 182 -5.25 34.75 9.85
N GLN A 183 -5.55 34.08 8.75
CA GLN A 183 -6.85 33.42 8.52
C GLN A 183 -7.13 32.29 9.53
N SER A 184 -6.07 31.65 10.02
CA SER A 184 -6.16 30.52 10.96
C SER A 184 -6.15 30.93 12.43
N GLY A 185 -5.86 32.19 12.74
CA GLY A 185 -5.70 32.67 14.11
C GLY A 185 -4.43 32.14 14.78
N LEU A 186 -3.40 31.84 13.99
CA LEU A 186 -2.11 31.35 14.45
C LEU A 186 -1.14 32.54 14.42
N SER A 187 -0.96 33.22 15.55
CA SER A 187 -0.07 34.37 15.71
C SER A 187 1.31 33.93 16.19
#